data_AF-A0A7S4BLQ3-F1
#
_entry.id   AF-A0A7S4BLQ3-F1
#
_cell.length_a   1.000
_cell.length_b   1.000
_cell.length_c   1.000
_cell.angle_alpha   90.00
_cell.angle_beta   90.00
_cell.angle_gamma   90.00
#
_symmetry.space_group_name_H-M   'P 1'
#
loop_
_entity.id
_entity.type
_entity.pdbx_description
1 polymer ?
#
loop_
_entity_poly.entity_id
_entity_poly.type
_entity_poly.pdbx_seq_one_letter_code
_entity_poly.pdbx_strand_id
1 'polypeptide(L)'
;NLQLIQQLILEKKMQLREAMQEADRNDDGRLSVQTWADVMQETLRLRLPWGLLQPMLAPIDDTGRVRWQVFLEQYEWRTKNESAHAEALLAYRAKLVILFERHQDASGNISYSRLKRLCSLMSYRHPQHRQLFDDPNAFLGLLGVKLDANNCIKMETLLEAFRVRAQSRVKATGQVSWSWKGSDIKSSTKRK
;
A
#
# COMPACT_ATOMS: atom_id res chain seq x y z
N ASN A 1 13.37 -2.96 7.95
CA ASN A 1 11.96 -3.14 7.52
C ASN A 1 11.44 -1.82 6.99
N LEU A 2 11.37 -1.65 5.66
CA LEU A 2 11.05 -0.37 5.00
C LEU A 2 9.62 0.12 5.29
N GLN A 3 8.67 -0.79 5.51
CA GLN A 3 7.26 -0.46 5.77
C GLN A 3 7.08 0.34 7.07
N LEU A 4 7.83 0.00 8.12
CA LEU A 4 7.77 0.72 9.40
C LEU A 4 8.29 2.17 9.25
N ILE A 5 9.34 2.35 8.46
CA ILE A 5 9.90 3.68 8.16
C ILE A 5 8.87 4.51 7.39
N GLN A 6 8.22 3.92 6.39
CA GLN A 6 7.18 4.60 5.60
C GLN A 6 5.98 5.00 6.47
N GLN A 7 5.52 4.13 7.38
CA GLN A 7 4.45 4.47 8.32
C GLN A 7 4.84 5.62 9.24
N LEU A 8 6.07 5.62 9.75
CA LEU A 8 6.53 6.69 10.63
C LEU A 8 6.68 8.02 9.90
N ILE A 9 7.16 8.01 8.64
CA ILE A 9 7.20 9.19 7.77
C ILE A 9 5.78 9.77 7.60
N LEU A 10 4.77 8.91 7.44
CA LEU A 10 3.38 9.35 7.35
C LEU A 10 2.86 9.95 8.66
N GLU A 11 3.15 9.32 9.79
CA GLU A 11 2.73 9.80 11.11
C GLU A 11 3.35 11.17 11.43
N LYS A 12 4.63 11.35 11.14
CA LYS A 12 5.41 12.57 11.46
C LYS A 12 5.46 13.57 10.30
N LYS A 13 4.61 13.40 9.28
CA LYS A 13 4.69 14.17 8.03
C LYS A 13 4.62 15.69 8.21
N MET A 14 3.72 16.17 9.08
CA MET A 14 3.58 17.63 9.31
C MET A 14 4.85 18.21 9.93
N GLN A 15 5.42 17.49 10.90
CA GLN A 15 6.68 17.87 11.55
C GLN A 15 7.86 17.82 10.55
N LEU A 16 7.89 16.81 9.67
CA LEU A 16 8.87 16.72 8.59
C LEU A 16 8.73 17.89 7.62
N ARG A 17 7.50 18.30 7.28
CA ARG A 17 7.25 19.45 6.41
C ARG A 17 7.80 20.73 7.03
N GLU A 18 7.46 21.00 8.28
CA GLU A 18 7.91 22.19 9.02
C GLU A 18 9.45 22.23 9.11
N ALA A 19 10.07 21.12 9.52
CA ALA A 19 11.52 21.03 9.65
C ALA A 19 12.25 21.14 8.30
N MET A 20 11.71 20.56 7.23
CA MET A 20 12.29 20.68 5.88
C MET A 20 12.14 22.10 5.33
N GLN A 21 11.02 22.76 5.61
CA GLN A 21 10.80 24.14 5.20
C GLN A 21 11.72 25.11 5.95
N GLU A 22 11.98 24.88 7.24
CA GLU A 22 12.95 25.66 8.01
C GLU A 22 14.39 25.42 7.54
N ALA A 23 14.72 24.20 7.12
CA ALA A 23 16.03 23.87 6.55
C ALA A 23 16.23 24.40 5.11
N ASP A 24 15.15 24.59 4.35
CA ASP A 24 15.16 25.08 2.97
C ASP A 24 15.19 26.62 2.92
N ARG A 25 16.34 27.18 3.26
CA ARG A 25 16.55 28.65 3.29
C ARG A 25 16.34 29.34 1.94
N ASN A 26 16.40 28.60 0.84
CA ASN A 26 16.27 29.14 -0.51
C ASN A 26 14.82 29.05 -1.03
N ASP A 27 13.92 28.38 -0.29
CA ASP A 27 12.54 28.10 -0.69
C ASP A 27 12.42 27.49 -2.10
N ASP A 28 13.43 26.68 -2.49
CA ASP A 28 13.52 26.08 -3.83
C ASP A 28 12.98 24.64 -3.87
N GLY A 29 12.46 24.15 -2.74
CA GLY A 29 11.88 22.82 -2.59
C GLY A 29 12.93 21.71 -2.52
N ARG A 30 14.20 22.05 -2.27
CA ARG A 30 15.33 21.11 -2.35
C ARG A 30 16.23 21.21 -1.13
N LEU A 31 16.81 20.08 -0.72
CA LEU A 31 17.81 20.01 0.36
C LEU A 31 19.04 19.24 -0.09
N SER A 32 20.20 19.52 0.49
CA SER A 32 21.34 18.61 0.34
C SER A 32 20.99 17.25 0.96
N VAL A 33 21.59 16.16 0.48
CA VAL A 33 21.37 14.82 1.05
C VAL A 33 21.71 14.79 2.53
N GLN A 34 22.77 15.48 2.94
CA GLN A 34 23.18 15.57 4.35
C GLN A 34 22.13 16.30 5.19
N THR A 35 21.70 17.49 4.76
CA THR A 35 20.67 18.27 5.47
C THR A 35 19.36 17.50 5.57
N TRP A 36 18.94 16.83 4.49
CA TRP A 36 17.75 15.97 4.51
C TRP A 36 17.91 14.81 5.49
N ALA A 37 19.08 14.16 5.54
CA ALA A 37 19.36 13.08 6.47
C ALA A 37 19.33 13.54 7.94
N ASP A 38 19.85 14.73 8.22
CA ASP A 38 19.84 15.32 9.57
C ASP A 38 18.41 15.63 10.01
N VAL A 39 17.61 16.27 9.16
CA VAL A 39 16.17 16.53 9.41
C VAL A 39 15.40 15.23 9.67
N MET A 40 15.65 14.18 8.87
CA MET A 40 15.02 12.86 9.05
C MET A 40 15.40 12.24 10.39
N GLN A 41 16.67 12.34 10.81
CA GLN A 41 17.12 11.83 12.10
C GLN A 41 16.50 12.58 13.28
N GLU A 42 16.46 13.90 13.21
CA GLU A 42 15.96 14.77 14.28
C GLU A 42 14.44 14.65 14.46
N THR A 43 13.71 14.61 13.34
CA THR A 43 12.25 14.55 13.37
C THR A 43 11.74 13.16 13.72
N LEU A 44 12.33 12.11 13.13
CA LEU A 44 11.90 10.73 13.36
C LEU A 44 12.53 10.08 14.59
N ARG A 45 13.56 10.71 15.17
CA ARG A 45 14.32 10.20 16.34
C ARG A 45 14.87 8.79 16.14
N LEU A 46 15.14 8.40 14.90
CA LEU A 46 15.76 7.13 14.54
C LEU A 46 17.19 7.35 14.08
N ARG A 47 18.13 6.64 14.71
CA ARG A 47 19.54 6.58 14.30
C ARG A 47 19.70 5.58 13.17
N LEU A 48 19.40 6.01 11.95
CA LEU A 48 19.58 5.24 10.73
C LEU A 48 20.56 5.99 9.81
N PRO A 49 21.27 5.27 8.93
CA PRO A 49 22.12 5.92 7.92
C PRO A 49 21.25 6.52 6.82
N TRP A 50 20.54 7.60 7.12
CA TRP A 50 19.53 8.19 6.24
C TRP A 50 20.07 8.55 4.86
N GLY A 51 21.31 9.05 4.77
CA GLY A 51 21.97 9.31 3.49
C GLY A 51 22.07 8.07 2.58
N LEU A 52 22.27 6.87 3.15
CA LEU A 52 22.27 5.61 2.39
C LEU A 52 20.86 5.14 2.01
N LEU A 53 19.84 5.55 2.78
CA LEU A 53 18.45 5.22 2.52
C LEU A 53 17.78 6.18 1.54
N GLN A 54 18.37 7.36 1.29
CA GLN A 54 17.84 8.39 0.41
C GLN A 54 17.38 7.85 -0.95
N PRO A 55 18.17 7.02 -1.69
CA PRO A 55 17.77 6.53 -3.01
C PRO A 55 16.48 5.70 -3.00
N MET A 56 16.15 5.09 -1.86
CA MET A 56 14.92 4.30 -1.69
C MET A 56 13.72 5.11 -1.21
N LEU A 57 13.96 6.30 -0.64
CA LEU A 57 12.96 7.05 0.11
C LEU A 57 12.54 8.34 -0.58
N ALA A 58 13.48 9.06 -1.19
CA ALA A 58 13.27 10.40 -1.73
C ALA A 58 13.96 10.58 -3.09
N PRO A 59 13.35 11.29 -4.05
CA PRO A 59 14.00 11.57 -5.33
C PRO A 59 15.04 12.69 -5.19
N ILE A 60 16.14 12.60 -5.96
CA ILE A 60 17.08 13.69 -6.19
C ILE A 60 16.80 14.41 -7.52
N ASP A 61 17.34 15.61 -7.66
CA ASP A 61 17.44 16.34 -8.92
C ASP A 61 18.79 16.08 -9.63
N ASP A 62 18.99 16.73 -10.78
CA ASP A 62 20.21 16.60 -11.60
C ASP A 62 21.45 17.20 -10.93
N THR A 63 21.27 17.97 -9.85
CA THR A 63 22.35 18.55 -9.04
C THR A 63 22.70 17.69 -7.81
N GLY A 64 21.99 16.57 -7.61
CA GLY A 64 22.17 15.69 -6.46
C GLY A 64 21.49 16.18 -5.18
N ARG A 65 20.59 17.17 -5.25
CA ARG A 65 19.80 17.64 -4.11
C ARG A 65 18.48 16.88 -4.03
N VAL A 66 18.06 16.57 -2.81
CA VAL A 66 16.79 15.89 -2.52
C VAL A 66 15.64 16.84 -2.77
N ARG A 67 14.70 16.45 -3.63
CA ARG A 67 13.44 17.18 -3.87
C ARG A 67 12.45 16.86 -2.75
N TRP A 68 12.56 17.57 -1.63
CA TRP A 68 11.84 17.22 -0.40
C TRP A 68 10.32 17.42 -0.51
N GLN A 69 9.88 18.40 -1.29
CA GLN A 69 8.45 18.62 -1.57
C GLN A 69 7.85 17.42 -2.31
N VAL A 70 8.51 16.99 -3.40
CA VAL A 70 8.12 15.81 -4.18
C VAL A 70 8.15 14.55 -3.30
N PHE A 71 9.16 14.42 -2.43
CA PHE A 71 9.21 13.37 -1.43
C PHE A 71 7.93 13.35 -0.58
N LEU A 72 7.57 14.43 0.11
CA LEU A 72 6.38 14.45 0.97
C LEU A 72 5.06 14.27 0.20
N GLU A 73 4.98 14.77 -1.03
CA GLU A 73 3.84 14.57 -1.92
C GLU A 73 3.62 13.11 -2.30
N GLN A 74 4.70 12.34 -2.54
CA GLN A 74 4.58 10.90 -2.80
C GLN A 74 3.90 10.16 -1.63
N TYR A 75 4.16 10.61 -0.41
CA TYR A 75 3.52 10.08 0.80
C TYR A 75 2.09 10.62 1.01
N GLU A 76 1.78 11.82 0.51
CA GLU A 76 0.42 12.38 0.49
C GLU A 76 -0.50 11.68 -0.51
N TRP A 77 0.00 11.43 -1.73
CA TRP A 77 -0.71 10.69 -2.76
C TRP A 77 -1.03 9.27 -2.30
N ARG A 78 -0.08 8.61 -1.62
CA ARG A 78 -0.29 7.27 -1.07
C ARG A 78 -1.41 7.23 -0.02
N THR A 79 -1.47 8.21 0.89
CA THR A 79 -2.50 8.23 1.95
C THR A 79 -3.89 8.64 1.47
N LYS A 80 -3.98 9.67 0.61
CA LYS A 80 -5.26 10.09 0.02
C LYS A 80 -5.88 9.00 -0.84
N ASN A 81 -5.05 8.30 -1.62
CA ASN A 81 -5.55 7.19 -2.41
C ASN A 81 -5.68 5.89 -1.62
N GLU A 82 -4.99 5.69 -0.50
CA GLU A 82 -5.15 4.47 0.31
C GLU A 82 -6.59 4.28 0.80
N SER A 83 -7.29 5.35 1.18
CA SER A 83 -8.71 5.27 1.54
C SER A 83 -9.59 4.94 0.33
N ALA A 84 -9.44 5.67 -0.78
CA ALA A 84 -10.20 5.42 -2.01
C ALA A 84 -9.90 4.04 -2.63
N HIS A 85 -8.65 3.59 -2.56
CA HIS A 85 -8.19 2.28 -2.98
C HIS A 85 -8.67 1.18 -2.05
N ALA A 86 -8.75 1.41 -0.73
CA ALA A 86 -9.34 0.46 0.20
C ALA A 86 -10.83 0.25 -0.08
N GLU A 87 -11.56 1.32 -0.39
CA GLU A 87 -12.96 1.27 -0.80
C GLU A 87 -13.13 0.51 -2.12
N ALA A 88 -12.34 0.85 -3.15
CA ALA A 88 -12.34 0.13 -4.42
C ALA A 88 -11.99 -1.36 -4.25
N LEU A 89 -11.02 -1.68 -3.38
CA LEU A 89 -10.59 -3.03 -3.09
C LEU A 89 -11.69 -3.86 -2.43
N LEU A 90 -12.47 -3.26 -1.51
CA LEU A 90 -13.67 -3.90 -0.95
C LEU A 90 -14.78 -4.07 -1.99
N ALA A 91 -14.99 -3.08 -2.87
CA ALA A 91 -15.95 -3.19 -3.97
C ALA A 91 -15.58 -4.32 -4.95
N TYR A 92 -14.29 -4.58 -5.15
CA TYR A 92 -13.79 -5.68 -5.98
C TYR A 92 -13.65 -7.02 -5.25
N ARG A 93 -13.93 -7.10 -3.93
CA ARG A 93 -13.72 -8.30 -3.11
C ARG A 93 -14.26 -9.58 -3.76
N ALA A 94 -15.54 -9.60 -4.15
CA ALA A 94 -16.14 -10.81 -4.73
C ALA A 94 -15.43 -11.27 -6.01
N LYS A 95 -15.04 -10.32 -6.88
CA LYS A 95 -14.28 -10.62 -8.11
C LYS A 95 -12.88 -11.13 -7.79
N LEU A 96 -12.20 -10.49 -6.84
CA LEU A 96 -10.86 -10.87 -6.40
C LEU A 96 -10.89 -12.29 -5.83
N VAL A 97 -11.84 -12.62 -4.94
CA VAL A 97 -11.98 -13.97 -4.39
C VAL A 97 -12.16 -15.00 -5.50
N ILE A 98 -13.08 -14.79 -6.45
CA ILE A 98 -13.29 -15.72 -7.57
C ILE A 98 -12.01 -15.91 -8.41
N LEU A 99 -11.29 -14.81 -8.68
CA LEU A 99 -10.04 -14.89 -9.42
C LEU A 99 -8.98 -15.66 -8.63
N PHE A 100 -8.87 -15.43 -7.34
CA PHE A 100 -7.91 -16.10 -6.48
C PHE A 100 -8.24 -17.59 -6.30
N GLU A 101 -9.51 -17.97 -6.12
CA GLU A 101 -9.97 -19.37 -6.05
C GLU A 101 -9.64 -20.14 -7.34
N ARG A 102 -9.78 -19.49 -8.50
CA ARG A 102 -9.49 -20.13 -9.80
C ARG A 102 -7.98 -20.31 -10.04
N HIS A 103 -7.15 -19.55 -9.35
CA HIS A 103 -5.72 -19.45 -9.63
C HIS A 103 -4.83 -20.01 -8.51
N GLN A 104 -5.41 -20.45 -7.40
CA GLN A 104 -4.70 -21.17 -6.36
C GLN A 104 -4.14 -22.52 -6.85
N ASP A 105 -3.04 -22.95 -6.25
CA ASP A 105 -2.51 -24.30 -6.46
C ASP A 105 -3.33 -25.35 -5.70
N ALA A 106 -2.93 -26.63 -5.84
CA ALA A 106 -3.58 -27.75 -5.14
C ALA A 106 -3.50 -27.64 -3.59
N SER A 107 -2.62 -26.78 -3.07
CA SER A 107 -2.46 -26.51 -1.64
C SER A 107 -3.24 -25.28 -1.16
N GLY A 108 -4.01 -24.63 -2.04
CA GLY A 108 -4.77 -23.43 -1.70
C GLY A 108 -3.92 -22.16 -1.58
N ASN A 109 -2.71 -22.17 -2.16
CA ASN A 109 -1.78 -21.05 -2.13
C ASN A 109 -1.74 -20.32 -3.47
N ILE A 110 -1.41 -19.03 -3.39
CA ILE A 110 -1.21 -18.17 -4.54
C ILE A 110 0.20 -17.61 -4.46
N SER A 111 1.03 -17.99 -5.42
CA SER A 111 2.40 -17.49 -5.52
C SER A 111 2.43 -16.02 -5.93
N TYR A 112 3.47 -15.30 -5.51
CA TYR A 112 3.66 -13.90 -5.85
C TYR A 112 3.68 -13.64 -7.37
N SER A 113 4.26 -14.56 -8.15
CA SER A 113 4.28 -14.46 -9.62
C SER A 113 2.86 -14.52 -10.22
N ARG A 114 1.96 -15.28 -9.60
CA ARG A 114 0.57 -15.37 -10.01
C ARG A 114 -0.24 -14.18 -9.54
N LEU A 115 -0.01 -13.72 -8.31
CA LEU A 115 -0.56 -12.45 -7.83
C LEU A 115 -0.22 -11.31 -8.78
N LYS A 116 1.04 -11.17 -9.21
CA LYS A 116 1.47 -10.14 -10.16
C LYS A 116 0.65 -10.18 -11.46
N ARG A 117 0.39 -11.37 -12.01
CA ARG A 117 -0.46 -11.53 -13.21
C ARG A 117 -1.90 -11.12 -12.96
N LEU A 118 -2.47 -11.48 -11.82
CA LEU A 118 -3.84 -11.11 -11.44
C LEU A 118 -3.98 -9.59 -11.23
N CYS A 119 -2.99 -8.97 -10.59
CA CYS A 119 -2.86 -7.53 -10.46
C CYS A 119 -2.82 -6.85 -11.84
N SER A 120 -1.96 -7.31 -12.76
CA SER A 120 -1.92 -6.78 -14.13
C SER A 120 -3.27 -6.92 -14.87
N LEU A 121 -3.97 -8.03 -14.65
CA LEU A 121 -5.29 -8.27 -15.23
C LEU A 121 -6.35 -7.30 -14.69
N MET A 122 -6.29 -6.99 -13.39
CA MET A 122 -7.16 -6.00 -12.75
C MET A 122 -6.83 -4.58 -13.21
N SER A 123 -5.56 -4.21 -13.30
CA SER A 123 -5.10 -2.92 -13.88
C SER A 123 -5.61 -2.72 -15.32
N TYR A 124 -5.62 -3.80 -16.12
CA TYR A 124 -6.10 -3.75 -17.50
C TYR A 124 -7.63 -3.61 -17.58
N ARG A 125 -8.38 -4.36 -16.76
CA ARG A 125 -9.86 -4.36 -16.79
C ARG A 125 -10.49 -3.18 -16.06
N HIS A 126 -9.76 -2.55 -15.15
CA HIS A 126 -10.23 -1.43 -14.35
C HIS A 126 -9.24 -0.26 -14.40
N PRO A 127 -9.11 0.43 -15.56
CA PRO A 127 -8.15 1.52 -15.73
C PRO A 127 -8.30 2.65 -14.69
N GLN A 128 -9.54 2.92 -14.25
CA GLN A 128 -9.86 3.92 -13.23
C GLN A 128 -9.25 3.61 -11.84
N HIS A 129 -8.87 2.35 -11.59
CA HIS A 129 -8.19 1.93 -10.36
C HIS A 129 -6.86 1.23 -10.67
N ARG A 130 -6.24 1.54 -11.82
CA ARG A 130 -4.98 0.94 -12.24
C ARG A 130 -3.89 1.05 -11.15
N GLN A 131 -3.80 2.20 -10.50
CA GLN A 131 -2.80 2.44 -9.46
C GLN A 131 -2.93 1.54 -8.23
N LEU A 132 -4.13 1.00 -7.96
CA LEU A 132 -4.34 0.01 -6.89
C LEU A 132 -3.67 -1.33 -7.20
N PHE A 133 -3.55 -1.67 -8.48
CA PHE A 133 -3.10 -2.98 -8.94
C PHE A 133 -1.72 -2.95 -9.63
N ASP A 134 -1.16 -1.77 -9.94
CA ASP A 134 0.15 -1.65 -10.59
C ASP A 134 1.32 -2.12 -9.71
N ASP A 135 1.19 -1.97 -8.38
CA ASP A 135 2.16 -2.49 -7.41
C ASP A 135 1.52 -3.59 -6.55
N PRO A 136 1.82 -4.88 -6.83
CA PRO A 136 1.34 -6.00 -6.03
C PRO A 136 1.71 -5.92 -4.55
N ASN A 137 2.87 -5.33 -4.20
CA ASN A 137 3.25 -5.18 -2.79
C ASN A 137 2.45 -4.09 -2.10
N ALA A 138 2.12 -3.00 -2.79
CA ALA A 138 1.20 -1.99 -2.29
C ALA A 138 -0.21 -2.59 -2.11
N PHE A 139 -0.69 -3.39 -3.06
CA PHE A 139 -1.96 -4.12 -2.94
C PHE A 139 -2.00 -5.02 -1.68
N LEU A 140 -0.93 -5.78 -1.42
CA LEU A 140 -0.81 -6.59 -0.21
C LEU A 140 -0.71 -5.74 1.06
N GLY A 141 0.02 -4.63 0.99
CA GLY A 141 0.12 -3.66 2.08
C GLY A 141 -1.24 -3.09 2.47
N LEU A 142 -2.09 -2.75 1.49
CA LEU A 142 -3.45 -2.25 1.71
C LEU A 142 -4.36 -3.30 2.38
N LEU A 143 -4.11 -4.58 2.10
CA LEU A 143 -4.78 -5.70 2.75
C LEU A 143 -4.17 -6.06 4.12
N GLY A 144 -2.97 -5.57 4.44
CA GLY A 144 -2.22 -5.99 5.62
C GLY A 144 -1.72 -7.44 5.54
N VAL A 145 -1.58 -7.99 4.34
CA VAL A 145 -1.13 -9.37 4.10
C VAL A 145 0.37 -9.39 3.81
N LYS A 146 1.06 -10.39 4.34
CA LYS A 146 2.47 -10.65 4.05
C LYS A 146 2.64 -11.98 3.33
N LEU A 147 3.64 -12.04 2.47
CA LEU A 147 4.09 -13.29 1.84
C LEU A 147 4.74 -14.19 2.89
N ASP A 148 4.56 -15.50 2.75
CA ASP A 148 5.28 -16.49 3.54
C ASP A 148 6.74 -16.67 3.05
N ALA A 149 7.47 -17.59 3.68
CA ALA A 149 8.85 -17.91 3.31
C ALA A 149 9.02 -18.42 1.86
N ASN A 150 7.94 -18.91 1.24
CA ASN A 150 7.93 -19.42 -0.13
C ASN A 150 7.43 -18.37 -1.14
N ASN A 151 7.28 -17.11 -0.73
CA ASN A 151 6.66 -16.05 -1.54
C ASN A 151 5.22 -16.39 -1.98
N CYS A 152 4.47 -17.06 -1.12
CA CYS A 152 3.09 -17.46 -1.34
C CYS A 152 2.15 -16.80 -0.33
N ILE A 153 0.86 -16.80 -0.67
CA ILE A 153 -0.23 -16.33 0.17
C ILE A 153 -1.27 -17.43 0.25
N LYS A 154 -1.67 -17.80 1.47
CA LYS A 154 -2.79 -18.70 1.71
C LYS A 154 -4.10 -17.98 1.43
N MET A 155 -5.03 -18.68 0.76
CA MET A 155 -6.35 -18.13 0.46
C MET A 155 -7.10 -17.69 1.73
N GLU A 156 -6.99 -18.47 2.81
CA GLU A 156 -7.60 -18.14 4.11
C GLU A 156 -7.08 -16.81 4.68
N THR A 157 -5.76 -16.57 4.60
CA THR A 157 -5.14 -15.31 5.04
C THR A 157 -5.67 -14.12 4.26
N LEU A 158 -5.88 -14.30 2.96
CA LEU A 158 -6.43 -13.27 2.10
C LEU A 158 -7.90 -12.97 2.43
N LEU A 159 -8.72 -14.01 2.64
CA LEU A 159 -10.12 -13.85 3.03
C LEU A 159 -10.27 -13.18 4.40
N GLU A 160 -9.40 -13.54 5.34
CA GLU A 160 -9.34 -12.95 6.66
C GLU A 160 -8.95 -11.47 6.59
N ALA A 161 -7.98 -11.10 5.75
CA ALA A 161 -7.62 -9.71 5.51
C ALA A 161 -8.79 -8.87 4.98
N PHE A 162 -9.56 -9.40 4.02
CA PHE A 162 -10.79 -8.75 3.57
C PHE A 162 -11.83 -8.61 4.69
N ARG A 163 -11.97 -9.63 5.55
CA ARG A 163 -12.88 -9.59 6.70
C ARG A 163 -12.48 -8.51 7.69
N VAL A 164 -11.21 -8.46 8.10
CA VAL A 164 -10.67 -7.46 9.02
C VAL A 164 -10.85 -6.04 8.48
N ARG A 165 -10.51 -5.81 7.20
CA ARG A 165 -10.67 -4.49 6.56
C ARG A 165 -12.13 -4.04 6.52
N ALA A 166 -13.06 -4.95 6.24
CA ALA A 166 -14.49 -4.66 6.27
C ALA A 166 -15.00 -4.36 7.70
N GLN A 167 -14.51 -5.07 8.73
CA GLN A 167 -14.91 -4.86 10.12
C GLN A 167 -14.34 -3.57 10.74
N SER A 168 -13.12 -3.17 10.35
CA SER A 168 -12.56 -1.87 10.74
C SER A 168 -13.39 -0.70 10.20
N ARG A 169 -14.12 -0.88 9.09
CA ARG A 169 -15.13 0.09 8.63
C ARG A 169 -16.38 0.09 9.50
N VAL A 170 -16.92 -1.06 9.89
CA VAL A 170 -18.12 -1.15 10.75
C VAL A 170 -17.94 -0.36 12.06
N LYS A 171 -16.73 -0.36 12.63
CA LYS A 171 -16.39 0.42 13.83
C LYS A 171 -16.25 1.93 13.57
N ALA A 172 -15.92 2.34 12.33
CA ALA A 172 -15.73 3.73 11.94
C ALA A 172 -17.01 4.39 11.37
N THR A 173 -17.91 3.61 10.75
CA THR A 173 -19.14 4.11 10.08
C THR A 173 -20.43 3.69 10.76
N GLY A 174 -20.37 2.93 11.86
CA GLY A 174 -21.53 2.66 12.70
C GLY A 174 -22.66 1.83 12.07
N GLN A 175 -22.42 1.02 11.03
CA GLN A 175 -23.45 0.07 10.58
C GLN A 175 -22.98 -1.19 9.83
N VAL A 176 -23.71 -2.27 10.16
CA VAL A 176 -23.87 -3.63 9.60
C VAL A 176 -22.85 -4.72 9.98
N SER A 177 -23.37 -5.64 10.80
CA SER A 177 -22.82 -6.95 11.18
C SER A 177 -22.80 -7.92 9.99
N TRP A 178 -21.66 -8.60 9.78
CA TRP A 178 -21.52 -9.68 8.81
C TRP A 178 -21.26 -11.01 9.52
N SER A 179 -22.10 -12.00 9.22
CA SER A 179 -21.88 -13.43 9.48
C SER A 179 -21.57 -14.11 8.15
N TRP A 180 -20.38 -14.69 8.00
CA TRP A 180 -20.06 -15.54 6.85
C TRP A 180 -20.38 -16.99 7.20
N LYS A 181 -21.39 -17.57 6.56
CA LYS A 181 -21.59 -19.03 6.50
C LYS A 181 -21.20 -19.45 5.08
N GLY A 182 -20.13 -20.24 4.94
CA GLY A 182 -19.54 -20.65 3.67
C GLY A 182 -20.40 -21.61 2.83
N SER A 183 -21.64 -21.25 2.50
CA SER A 183 -22.56 -22.10 1.71
C SER A 183 -23.43 -21.37 0.69
N ASP A 184 -23.05 -20.17 0.22
CA ASP A 184 -23.74 -19.49 -0.89
C ASP A 184 -22.93 -19.50 -2.19
N ILE A 185 -22.35 -20.66 -2.52
CA ILE A 185 -22.02 -21.00 -3.91
C ILE A 185 -23.05 -22.03 -4.36
N LYS A 186 -24.26 -21.57 -4.69
CA LYS A 186 -25.15 -22.31 -5.58
C LYS A 186 -25.75 -21.40 -6.65
N SER A 187 -25.49 -21.84 -7.88
CA SER A 187 -26.24 -21.60 -9.12
C SER A 187 -26.37 -20.17 -9.62
N SER A 188 -25.56 -19.85 -10.62
CA SER A 188 -26.03 -19.08 -11.78
C SER A 188 -25.40 -19.65 -13.05
N THR A 189 -25.68 -20.94 -13.30
CA THR A 189 -25.66 -21.46 -14.67
C THR A 189 -27.03 -21.14 -15.28
N LYS A 190 -27.10 -20.06 -16.05
CA LYS A 190 -28.05 -19.95 -17.16
C LYS A 190 -27.28 -19.44 -18.37
N ARG A 191 -26.75 -20.41 -19.14
CA ARG A 191 -26.55 -20.23 -20.57
C ARG A 191 -27.92 -20.20 -21.23
N LYS A 192 -27.98 -19.43 -22.32
CA LYS A 192 -29.09 -19.21 -23.25
C LYS A 192 -29.95 -20.44 -23.51
#